data_AF-A0A559M7G3-F1
#
_entry.id   AF-A0A559M7G3-F1
#
_cell.length_a   1.000
_cell.length_b   1.000
_cell.length_c   1.000
_cell.angle_alpha   90.00
_cell.angle_beta   90.00
_cell.angle_gamma   90.00
#
_symmetry.space_group_name_H-M   'P 1'
#
loop_
_entity.id
_entity.type
_entity.pdbx_description
1 polymer ?
#
loop_
_entity_poly.entity_id
_entity_poly.type
_entity_poly.pdbx_seq_one_letter_code
_entity_poly.pdbx_strand_id
1 'polypeptide(L)'
;MEGDYNHPEKIYKDLIYKPTGQYPPFLQRLPAGPESMKLLDETLDKPKGSPPRGLNHIWGSELPDGSYPELCWSCGWNVYHQGLSSYGSRIRIFHTRGNMGLWELGSQLMIRDEPNDHRQGNEHEMQLFLRKQPNLAIPLPKRYLRVSEPTDPIHFTIISRAPGVRLDTIWDTLSLELKTGYKNQLADAIKQLRQFTAPVAQKVDGSPLDDILIASCWTKRPPTCKKIGRTADEWLEGIADELRVGLSMIHKTKDPVLVETKYQELKANFPKGEPYTLTHADFNFSNIIVKDDKIEAIIDWEMAGYYPWWVERWRSLIGGNYQSNEIIDSLWADIGFEMDEATFQHEVIMNVAPVLQAWEQSMQHTNHPGYQSGWERPPFCECHNWTGIIQCRELGDPIEHIFNKPDTLPGEDTALPYLEELRNRQREGKKGAPGETYE
;
A
#
# COMPACT_ATOMS: atom_id res chain seq x y z
N MET A 1 15.76 -4.76 -11.66
CA MET A 1 15.88 -4.46 -13.10
C MET A 1 16.76 -3.22 -13.29
N GLU A 2 18.00 -3.38 -13.75
CA GLU A 2 18.79 -2.25 -14.25
C GLU A 2 18.37 -2.01 -15.70
N GLY A 3 17.42 -1.09 -15.91
CA GLY A 3 17.08 -0.67 -17.28
C GLY A 3 18.31 -0.01 -17.90
N ASP A 4 18.78 -0.51 -19.04
CA ASP A 4 19.80 0.17 -19.85
C ASP A 4 19.13 1.31 -20.63
N TYR A 5 19.18 2.52 -20.09
CA TYR A 5 18.59 3.72 -20.67
C TYR A 5 19.44 4.34 -21.81
N ASN A 6 20.49 3.66 -22.28
CA ASN A 6 21.37 4.22 -23.31
C ASN A 6 20.80 4.10 -24.74
N HIS A 7 19.78 3.29 -24.97
CA HIS A 7 19.16 3.13 -26.30
C HIS A 7 17.62 3.08 -26.22
N PRO A 8 16.88 3.79 -27.10
CA PRO A 8 15.42 3.81 -27.07
C PRO A 8 14.77 2.43 -27.11
N GLU A 9 15.28 1.50 -27.91
CA GLU A 9 14.73 0.12 -28.03
C GLU A 9 14.88 -0.71 -26.75
N LYS A 10 15.77 -0.29 -25.83
CA LYS A 10 15.91 -0.93 -24.52
C LYS A 10 14.92 -0.35 -23.49
N ILE A 11 14.33 0.81 -23.80
CA ILE A 11 13.39 1.53 -22.92
C ILE A 11 11.94 1.29 -23.39
N TYR A 12 11.72 1.32 -24.70
CA TYR A 12 10.41 1.26 -25.34
C TYR A 12 10.27 -0.06 -26.11
N LYS A 13 9.17 -0.75 -25.85
CA LYS A 13 8.80 -1.96 -26.59
C LYS A 13 8.31 -1.57 -27.99
N ASP A 14 8.46 -2.49 -28.93
CA ASP A 14 7.85 -2.42 -30.27
C ASP A 14 8.30 -1.23 -31.12
N LEU A 15 9.46 -0.63 -30.81
CA LEU A 15 10.08 0.32 -31.72
C LEU A 15 10.50 -0.38 -33.00
N ILE A 16 10.12 0.22 -34.12
CA ILE A 16 10.46 -0.27 -35.45
C ILE A 16 11.65 0.52 -35.95
N TYR A 17 12.80 -0.15 -36.06
CA TYR A 17 13.98 0.44 -36.68
C TYR A 17 13.68 0.82 -38.13
N LYS A 18 14.05 2.04 -38.50
CA LYS A 18 13.76 2.61 -39.81
C LYS A 18 15.04 3.16 -40.44
N PRO A 19 15.59 2.48 -41.46
CA PRO A 19 16.80 2.94 -42.14
C PRO A 19 16.59 4.29 -42.83
N THR A 20 17.69 5.00 -43.06
CA THR A 20 17.74 6.29 -43.76
C THR A 20 17.00 6.24 -45.10
N GLY A 21 16.21 7.28 -45.40
CA GLY A 21 15.55 7.45 -46.71
C GLY A 21 14.17 6.79 -46.86
N GLN A 22 13.77 5.93 -45.93
CA GLN A 22 12.36 5.53 -45.82
C GLN A 22 11.67 6.56 -44.93
N TYR A 23 10.47 7.03 -45.27
CA TYR A 23 9.59 7.83 -44.39
C TYR A 23 8.25 7.10 -44.28
N PRO A 24 7.56 7.11 -43.12
CA PRO A 24 6.20 6.62 -43.07
C PRO A 24 5.35 7.42 -44.09
N PRO A 25 4.33 6.81 -44.73
CA PRO A 25 3.54 7.49 -45.76
C PRO A 25 2.98 8.86 -45.35
N PHE A 26 2.74 9.07 -44.05
CA PHE A 26 2.29 10.35 -43.51
C PHE A 26 3.41 11.43 -43.41
N LEU A 27 4.67 11.07 -43.16
CA LEU A 27 5.81 12.03 -43.19
C LEU A 27 6.34 12.24 -44.60
N GLN A 28 6.08 11.33 -45.54
CA GLN A 28 6.44 11.53 -46.97
C GLN A 28 5.72 12.74 -47.60
N ARG A 29 4.63 13.21 -46.98
CA ARG A 29 3.88 14.40 -47.41
C ARG A 29 4.37 15.70 -46.77
N LEU A 30 5.29 15.64 -45.80
CA LEU A 30 5.90 16.84 -45.23
C LEU A 30 7.06 17.24 -46.15
N PRO A 31 7.13 18.50 -46.62
CA PRO A 31 8.20 18.95 -47.50
C PRO A 31 9.55 18.83 -46.77
N ALA A 32 10.38 17.89 -47.21
CA ALA A 32 11.74 17.70 -46.68
C ALA A 32 12.66 18.77 -47.28
N GLY A 33 13.20 19.68 -46.43
CA GLY A 33 14.21 20.64 -46.84
C GLY A 33 14.07 22.02 -46.18
N PRO A 34 14.92 23.00 -46.53
CA PRO A 34 14.92 24.36 -45.95
C PRO A 34 13.56 25.08 -46.00
N GLU A 35 12.65 24.64 -46.89
CA GLU A 35 11.29 25.15 -47.02
C GLU A 35 10.37 24.77 -45.84
N SER A 36 10.57 23.64 -45.16
CA SER A 36 9.81 23.32 -43.93
C SER A 36 10.27 24.15 -42.74
N MET A 37 11.55 24.51 -42.66
CA MET A 37 12.05 25.50 -41.70
C MET A 37 11.52 26.91 -42.01
N LYS A 38 11.40 27.28 -43.29
CA LYS A 38 10.76 28.54 -43.72
C LYS A 38 9.28 28.61 -43.34
N LEU A 39 8.54 27.50 -43.44
CA LEU A 39 7.14 27.43 -42.98
C LEU A 39 6.99 27.56 -41.46
N LEU A 40 8.00 27.10 -40.70
CA LEU A 40 8.10 27.27 -39.25
C LEU A 40 8.52 28.69 -38.86
N ASP A 41 9.50 29.30 -39.55
CA ASP A 41 9.95 30.69 -39.33
C ASP A 41 8.88 31.72 -39.74
N GLU A 42 8.16 31.52 -40.85
CA GLU A 42 7.05 32.38 -41.29
C GLU A 42 5.81 32.27 -40.36
N THR A 43 5.75 31.25 -39.49
CA THR A 43 4.72 31.11 -38.45
C THR A 43 5.11 31.72 -37.10
N LEU A 44 6.40 31.99 -36.86
CA LEU A 44 6.86 32.68 -35.64
C LEU A 44 6.55 34.19 -35.67
N ASP A 45 6.28 34.76 -36.86
CA ASP A 45 5.88 36.16 -37.07
C ASP A 45 4.35 36.40 -37.02
N LYS A 46 3.54 35.36 -36.73
CA LYS A 46 2.10 35.50 -36.52
C LYS A 46 1.76 35.68 -35.04
N PRO A 47 0.68 36.42 -34.70
CA PRO A 47 0.25 36.58 -33.32
C PRO A 47 0.07 35.20 -32.68
N LYS A 48 0.60 35.03 -31.46
CA LYS A 48 0.49 33.81 -30.67
C LYS A 48 -0.96 33.29 -30.71
N GLY A 49 -1.20 32.14 -31.35
CA GLY A 49 -2.50 31.48 -31.29
C GLY A 49 -2.98 30.66 -32.49
N SER A 50 -2.21 30.43 -33.55
CA SER A 50 -2.69 29.57 -34.65
C SER A 50 -1.56 28.88 -35.43
N PRO A 51 -1.43 27.53 -35.39
CA PRO A 51 -0.52 26.82 -36.27
C PRO A 51 -1.04 26.79 -37.72
N PRO A 52 -0.17 26.51 -38.71
CA PRO A 52 -0.54 26.58 -40.12
C PRO A 52 -1.55 25.49 -40.48
N ARG A 53 -2.60 25.88 -41.22
CA ARG A 53 -3.79 25.07 -41.62
C ARG A 53 -3.48 23.72 -42.31
N GLY A 54 -2.23 23.42 -42.65
CA GLY A 54 -1.81 22.18 -43.29
C GLY A 54 -1.47 21.02 -42.35
N LEU A 55 -1.13 21.29 -41.08
CA LEU A 55 -0.75 20.24 -40.12
C LEU A 55 -1.96 19.60 -39.41
N ASN A 56 -3.08 20.33 -39.30
CA ASN A 56 -4.30 19.86 -38.63
C ASN A 56 -4.99 18.67 -39.33
N HIS A 57 -4.67 18.40 -40.60
CA HIS A 57 -5.31 17.33 -41.37
C HIS A 57 -4.62 15.96 -41.24
N ILE A 58 -3.40 15.89 -40.70
CA ILE A 58 -2.60 14.65 -40.68
C ILE A 58 -2.61 13.98 -39.30
N TRP A 59 -2.86 14.74 -38.22
CA TRP A 59 -2.49 14.33 -36.86
C TRP A 59 -3.62 14.32 -35.82
N GLY A 60 -4.86 14.46 -36.28
CA GLY A 60 -6.03 14.66 -35.42
C GLY A 60 -6.28 16.17 -35.26
N SER A 61 -7.48 16.60 -35.62
CA SER A 61 -7.89 18.00 -35.52
C SER A 61 -7.76 18.48 -34.08
N GLU A 62 -7.16 19.66 -33.89
CA GLU A 62 -7.31 20.45 -32.67
C GLU A 62 -8.78 20.43 -32.25
N LEU A 63 -9.03 20.19 -30.97
CA LEU A 63 -10.36 20.31 -30.39
C LEU A 63 -10.85 21.76 -30.58
N PRO A 64 -12.18 22.00 -30.53
CA PRO A 64 -12.74 23.34 -30.76
C PRO A 64 -12.18 24.45 -29.86
N ASP A 65 -11.57 24.09 -28.73
CA ASP A 65 -10.90 25.00 -27.79
C ASP A 65 -9.40 25.22 -28.08
N GLY A 66 -8.87 24.63 -29.16
CA GLY A 66 -7.45 24.70 -29.55
C GLY A 66 -6.54 23.68 -28.87
N SER A 67 -7.07 22.75 -28.06
CA SER A 67 -6.28 21.70 -27.41
C SER A 67 -6.10 20.46 -28.30
N TYR A 68 -5.08 19.65 -28.02
CA TYR A 68 -4.84 18.37 -28.73
C TYR A 68 -5.47 17.21 -27.97
N PRO A 69 -6.09 16.22 -28.65
CA PRO A 69 -6.60 15.02 -28.01
C PRO A 69 -5.56 14.33 -27.10
N GLU A 70 -5.92 14.14 -25.84
CA GLU A 70 -5.09 13.50 -24.83
C GLU A 70 -5.04 11.98 -25.05
N LEU A 71 -3.84 11.42 -24.97
CA LEU A 71 -3.55 10.00 -25.09
C LEU A 71 -3.26 9.35 -23.72
N CYS A 72 -2.77 10.12 -22.75
CA CYS A 72 -2.48 9.65 -21.40
C CYS A 72 -2.96 10.63 -20.34
N TRP A 73 -3.97 10.22 -19.60
CA TRP A 73 -4.56 10.99 -18.50
C TRP A 73 -3.60 11.26 -17.34
N SER A 74 -2.65 10.36 -17.09
CA SER A 74 -1.73 10.50 -15.96
C SER A 74 -0.66 11.57 -16.15
N CYS A 75 -0.31 11.92 -17.40
CA CYS A 75 0.78 12.87 -17.67
C CYS A 75 0.46 13.93 -18.73
N GLY A 76 -0.76 13.94 -19.29
CA GLY A 76 -1.16 14.86 -20.35
C GLY A 76 -0.47 14.60 -21.70
N TRP A 77 0.08 13.39 -21.91
CA TRP A 77 0.64 13.03 -23.22
C TRP A 77 -0.49 13.08 -24.25
N ASN A 78 -0.26 13.68 -25.41
CA ASN A 78 -1.30 13.94 -26.41
C ASN A 78 -0.79 13.64 -27.82
N VAL A 79 -1.67 13.72 -28.82
CA VAL A 79 -1.33 13.38 -30.22
C VAL A 79 -0.21 14.25 -30.79
N TYR A 80 -0.10 15.52 -30.36
CA TYR A 80 0.99 16.40 -30.76
C TYR A 80 2.33 15.87 -30.23
N HIS A 81 2.41 15.55 -28.93
CA HIS A 81 3.61 14.98 -28.31
C HIS A 81 4.00 13.66 -28.99
N GLN A 82 3.03 12.80 -29.30
CA GLN A 82 3.27 11.51 -29.93
C GLN A 82 3.77 11.63 -31.38
N GLY A 83 3.25 12.58 -32.15
CA GLY A 83 3.53 12.72 -33.58
C GLY A 83 4.76 13.57 -33.91
N LEU A 84 5.09 14.55 -33.06
CA LEU A 84 6.07 15.60 -33.38
C LEU A 84 7.27 15.66 -32.43
N SER A 85 7.25 14.90 -31.33
CA SER A 85 8.39 14.83 -30.41
C SER A 85 9.27 13.61 -30.68
N SER A 86 10.58 13.79 -30.58
CA SER A 86 11.54 12.68 -30.46
C SER A 86 11.78 12.27 -28.99
N TYR A 87 11.19 13.02 -28.05
CA TYR A 87 11.25 12.69 -26.64
C TYR A 87 10.36 11.48 -26.35
N GLY A 88 10.95 10.42 -25.82
CA GLY A 88 10.20 9.40 -25.09
C GLY A 88 10.37 9.61 -23.58
N SER A 89 9.31 9.35 -22.82
CA SER A 89 9.34 9.54 -21.37
C SER A 89 10.30 8.54 -20.69
N ARG A 90 11.20 9.09 -19.87
CA ARG A 90 12.07 8.32 -18.96
C ARG A 90 11.52 8.28 -17.52
N ILE A 91 10.34 8.86 -17.35
CA ILE A 91 9.57 8.90 -16.12
C ILE A 91 8.27 8.15 -16.36
N ARG A 92 7.97 7.15 -15.54
CA ARG A 92 6.78 6.31 -15.74
C ARG A 92 6.21 5.84 -14.43
N ILE A 93 4.89 5.88 -14.32
CA ILE A 93 4.18 5.20 -13.24
C ILE A 93 4.41 3.70 -13.42
N PHE A 94 4.97 3.05 -12.42
CA PHE A 94 5.12 1.58 -12.41
C PHE A 94 4.28 0.93 -11.32
N HIS A 95 3.76 1.72 -10.38
CA HIS A 95 2.85 1.26 -9.35
C HIS A 95 1.91 2.39 -8.92
N THR A 96 0.66 2.03 -8.66
CA THR A 96 -0.35 2.92 -8.08
C THR A 96 -1.10 2.17 -7.00
N ARG A 97 -1.43 2.83 -5.90
CA ARG A 97 -2.27 2.28 -4.84
C ARG A 97 -3.04 3.43 -4.19
N GLY A 98 -4.37 3.31 -4.13
CA GLY A 98 -5.21 4.40 -3.62
C GLY A 98 -4.93 5.70 -4.38
N ASN A 99 -4.63 6.77 -3.64
CA ASN A 99 -4.18 8.05 -4.19
C ASN A 99 -2.66 8.25 -4.09
N MET A 100 -1.87 7.18 -4.22
CA MET A 100 -0.40 7.23 -4.26
C MET A 100 0.13 6.65 -5.56
N GLY A 101 1.12 7.31 -6.15
CA GLY A 101 1.82 6.87 -7.35
C GLY A 101 3.32 6.71 -7.10
N LEU A 102 3.89 5.59 -7.58
CA LEU A 102 5.34 5.44 -7.70
C LEU A 102 5.76 5.60 -9.15
N TRP A 103 6.63 6.56 -9.37
CA TRP A 103 7.17 6.91 -10.67
C TRP A 103 8.64 6.51 -10.73
N GLU A 104 9.05 5.81 -11.78
CA GLU A 104 10.46 5.63 -12.07
C GLU A 104 11.07 6.98 -12.47
N LEU A 105 12.27 7.26 -11.99
CA LEU A 105 13.09 8.38 -12.43
C LEU A 105 14.42 7.80 -12.95
N GLY A 106 14.41 7.39 -14.22
CA GLY A 106 15.50 6.62 -14.82
C GLY A 106 15.65 5.22 -14.19
N SER A 107 16.89 4.72 -14.10
CA SER A 107 17.17 3.36 -13.60
C SER A 107 17.34 3.28 -12.09
N GLN A 108 17.70 4.38 -11.42
CA GLN A 108 18.20 4.34 -10.04
C GLN A 108 17.31 5.03 -9.01
N LEU A 109 16.40 5.91 -9.45
CA LEU A 109 15.54 6.68 -8.56
C LEU A 109 14.08 6.39 -8.85
N MET A 110 13.26 6.66 -7.87
CA MET A 110 11.82 6.73 -8.00
C MET A 110 11.30 7.94 -7.22
N ILE A 111 10.13 8.43 -7.62
CA ILE A 111 9.37 9.44 -6.91
C ILE A 111 8.13 8.76 -6.36
N ARG A 112 7.91 8.89 -5.05
CA ARG A 112 6.63 8.63 -4.40
C ARG A 112 5.85 9.93 -4.36
N ASP A 113 4.69 9.91 -4.99
CA ASP A 113 3.72 11.00 -5.12
C ASP A 113 2.49 10.60 -4.29
N GLU A 114 2.19 11.35 -3.24
CA GLU A 114 1.06 11.07 -2.35
C GLU A 114 0.50 12.34 -1.68
N PRO A 115 -0.79 12.36 -1.31
CA PRO A 115 -1.36 13.40 -0.48
C PRO A 115 -0.58 13.62 0.82
N ASN A 116 -0.45 14.89 1.21
CA ASN A 116 0.06 15.25 2.52
C ASN A 116 -1.04 15.13 3.57
N ASP A 117 -1.39 13.88 3.90
CA ASP A 117 -2.38 13.57 4.91
C ASP A 117 -1.90 12.41 5.79
N HIS A 118 -2.78 11.99 6.70
CA HIS A 118 -2.51 10.93 7.66
C HIS A 118 -2.34 9.53 7.04
N ARG A 119 -2.61 9.33 5.73
CA ARG A 119 -2.39 8.05 5.03
C ARG A 119 -0.93 7.74 4.76
N GLN A 120 -0.05 8.73 4.83
CA GLN A 120 1.40 8.53 4.77
C GLN A 120 1.91 7.60 5.90
N GLY A 121 1.07 7.37 6.93
CA GLY A 121 1.42 6.56 8.07
C GLY A 121 2.65 7.14 8.76
N ASN A 122 3.65 6.29 8.98
CA ASN A 122 4.88 6.64 9.68
C ASN A 122 6.13 6.59 8.80
N GLU A 123 6.00 6.39 7.47
CA GLU A 123 7.12 6.17 6.55
C GLU A 123 8.20 7.26 6.69
N HIS A 124 7.79 8.53 6.71
CA HIS A 124 8.72 9.66 6.78
C HIS A 124 9.48 9.73 8.09
N GLU A 125 8.77 9.74 9.21
CA GLU A 125 9.37 9.84 10.54
C GLU A 125 10.27 8.63 10.83
N MET A 126 9.86 7.44 10.38
CA MET A 126 10.66 6.22 10.49
C MET A 126 11.94 6.29 9.68
N GLN A 127 11.88 6.74 8.42
CA GLN A 127 13.06 6.91 7.58
C GLN A 127 14.04 7.91 8.21
N LEU A 128 13.55 9.03 8.75
CA LEU A 128 14.40 9.99 9.45
C LEU A 128 14.99 9.40 10.74
N PHE A 129 14.20 8.68 11.52
CA PHE A 129 14.64 8.06 12.77
C PHE A 129 15.73 7.01 12.53
N LEU A 130 15.48 6.04 11.64
CA LEU A 130 16.40 4.92 11.39
C LEU A 130 17.73 5.41 10.80
N ARG A 131 17.70 6.39 9.89
CA ARG A 131 18.92 6.95 9.27
C ARG A 131 19.79 7.75 10.22
N LYS A 132 19.25 8.21 11.36
CA LYS A 132 20.01 8.90 12.40
C LYS A 132 20.74 7.93 13.35
N GLN A 133 20.46 6.63 13.26
CA GLN A 133 21.03 5.65 14.17
C GLN A 133 22.44 5.22 13.71
N PRO A 134 23.50 5.47 14.49
CA PRO A 134 24.88 5.30 14.03
C PRO A 134 25.31 3.85 13.80
N ASN A 135 24.68 2.89 14.48
CA ASN A 135 25.05 1.47 14.45
C ASN A 135 23.97 0.57 13.82
N LEU A 136 23.01 1.16 13.11
CA LEU A 136 21.94 0.41 12.49
C LEU A 136 22.41 -0.17 11.15
N ALA A 137 22.49 -1.49 11.08
CA ALA A 137 22.87 -2.25 9.88
C ALA A 137 21.64 -2.74 9.08
N ILE A 138 20.44 -2.23 9.38
CA ILE A 138 19.22 -2.55 8.64
C ILE A 138 19.33 -1.93 7.24
N PRO A 139 19.24 -2.74 6.16
CA PRO A 139 19.30 -2.23 4.80
C PRO A 139 18.11 -1.32 4.51
N LEU A 140 18.38 -0.05 4.20
CA LEU A 140 17.39 0.92 3.75
C LEU A 140 17.70 1.35 2.31
N PRO A 141 16.72 1.85 1.55
CA PRO A 141 17.00 2.52 0.28
C PRO A 141 18.12 3.56 0.44
N LYS A 142 19.10 3.59 -0.47
CA LYS A 142 20.29 4.47 -0.33
C LYS A 142 19.92 5.95 -0.15
N ARG A 143 18.87 6.41 -0.81
CA ARG A 143 18.33 7.77 -0.72
C ARG A 143 16.88 7.73 -0.29
N TYR A 144 16.52 8.68 0.55
CA TYR A 144 15.16 9.06 0.88
C TYR A 144 15.17 10.58 1.12
N LEU A 145 14.49 11.34 0.26
CA LEU A 145 14.49 12.80 0.30
C LEU A 145 13.10 13.31 -0.05
N ARG A 146 12.40 13.89 0.93
CA ARG A 146 11.19 14.67 0.69
C ARG A 146 11.59 16.01 0.07
N VAL A 147 10.97 16.36 -1.05
CA VAL A 147 11.26 17.60 -1.79
C VAL A 147 10.13 18.62 -1.76
N SER A 148 8.97 18.25 -1.19
CA SER A 148 7.87 19.17 -0.91
C SER A 148 8.05 19.89 0.42
N GLU A 149 7.45 21.07 0.55
CA GLU A 149 7.35 21.77 1.82
C GLU A 149 6.34 21.08 2.75
N PRO A 150 6.50 21.17 4.09
CA PRO A 150 5.61 20.46 5.04
C PRO A 150 4.13 20.81 4.93
N THR A 151 3.80 21.98 4.37
CA THR A 151 2.42 22.47 4.20
C THR A 151 1.85 22.21 2.81
N ASP A 152 2.63 21.65 1.88
CA ASP A 152 2.13 21.35 0.55
C ASP A 152 1.05 20.27 0.64
N PRO A 153 -0.06 20.38 -0.13
CA PRO A 153 -1.14 19.40 -0.08
C PRO A 153 -0.73 18.04 -0.67
N ILE A 154 0.33 18.00 -1.48
CA ILE A 154 0.91 16.81 -2.09
C ILE A 154 2.39 16.75 -1.74
N HIS A 155 2.83 15.59 -1.28
CA HIS A 155 4.23 15.31 -0.98
C HIS A 155 4.88 14.48 -2.07
N PHE A 156 6.03 14.94 -2.53
CA PHE A 156 6.93 14.20 -3.40
C PHE A 156 8.15 13.75 -2.60
N THR A 157 8.45 12.46 -2.68
CA THR A 157 9.63 11.87 -2.03
C THR A 157 10.49 11.13 -3.05
N ILE A 158 11.74 11.55 -3.21
CA ILE A 158 12.73 10.89 -4.04
C ILE A 158 13.37 9.75 -3.25
N ILE A 159 13.27 8.53 -3.76
CA ILE A 159 13.77 7.31 -3.13
C ILE A 159 14.71 6.59 -4.10
N SER A 160 15.83 6.05 -3.60
CA SER A 160 16.65 5.15 -4.41
C SER A 160 15.95 3.83 -4.64
N ARG A 161 15.99 3.32 -5.87
CA ARG A 161 15.58 1.95 -6.16
C ARG A 161 16.64 1.00 -5.62
N ALA A 162 16.26 0.15 -4.67
CA ALA A 162 17.14 -0.92 -4.22
C ALA A 162 17.40 -1.88 -5.38
N PRO A 163 18.66 -2.29 -5.63
CA PRO A 163 18.97 -3.22 -6.69
C PRO A 163 18.42 -4.62 -6.35
N GLY A 164 18.08 -5.40 -7.37
CA GLY A 164 17.57 -6.76 -7.19
C GLY A 164 16.08 -6.92 -7.48
N VAL A 165 15.48 -7.89 -6.79
CA VAL A 165 14.07 -8.30 -6.91
C VAL A 165 13.46 -8.46 -5.52
N ARG A 166 12.12 -8.52 -5.44
CA ARG A 166 11.46 -8.77 -4.16
C ARG A 166 11.60 -10.24 -3.75
N LEU A 167 11.75 -10.51 -2.47
CA LEU A 167 11.99 -11.86 -1.96
C LEU A 167 10.82 -12.81 -2.27
N ASP A 168 9.57 -12.32 -2.21
CA ASP A 168 8.35 -13.08 -2.55
C ASP A 168 8.38 -13.65 -3.98
N THR A 169 9.02 -12.94 -4.92
CA THR A 169 9.04 -13.33 -6.33
C THR A 169 9.98 -14.49 -6.65
N ILE A 170 10.96 -14.75 -5.79
CA ILE A 170 11.97 -15.80 -6.01
C ILE A 170 11.96 -16.89 -4.94
N TRP A 171 11.23 -16.68 -3.82
CA TRP A 171 11.29 -17.53 -2.63
C TRP A 171 11.21 -19.02 -2.93
N ASP A 172 10.23 -19.42 -3.74
CA ASP A 172 9.97 -20.84 -4.04
C ASP A 172 11.05 -21.48 -4.93
N THR A 173 11.92 -20.66 -5.55
CA THR A 173 13.04 -21.12 -6.40
C THR A 173 14.37 -21.19 -5.67
N LEU A 174 14.44 -20.66 -4.44
CA LEU A 174 15.68 -20.59 -3.66
C LEU A 174 16.07 -21.96 -3.09
N SER A 175 17.38 -22.19 -3.00
CA SER A 175 17.93 -23.32 -2.24
C SER A 175 17.71 -23.13 -0.73
N LEU A 176 17.77 -24.23 0.03
CA LEU A 176 17.67 -24.19 1.50
C LEU A 176 18.76 -23.32 2.15
N GLU A 177 19.97 -23.33 1.58
CA GLU A 177 21.09 -22.50 2.04
C GLU A 177 20.76 -21.01 1.90
N LEU A 178 20.23 -20.58 0.76
CA LEU A 178 19.85 -19.18 0.52
C LEU A 178 18.68 -18.75 1.41
N LYS A 179 17.65 -19.60 1.55
CA LYS A 179 16.54 -19.34 2.47
C LYS A 179 17.04 -19.15 3.91
N THR A 180 17.98 -19.99 4.35
CA THR A 180 18.61 -19.87 5.68
C THR A 180 19.42 -18.58 5.80
N GLY A 181 20.18 -18.20 4.76
CA GLY A 181 20.93 -16.96 4.71
C GLY A 181 20.04 -15.72 4.84
N TYR A 182 18.91 -15.67 4.11
CA TYR A 182 17.95 -14.58 4.23
C TYR A 182 17.25 -14.56 5.58
N LYS A 183 16.84 -15.73 6.10
CA LYS A 183 16.26 -15.85 7.45
C LYS A 183 17.18 -15.22 8.50
N ASN A 184 18.47 -15.54 8.49
CA ASN A 184 19.43 -15.01 9.47
C ASN A 184 19.54 -13.48 9.37
N GLN A 185 19.60 -12.93 8.16
CA GLN A 185 19.63 -11.48 7.95
C GLN A 185 18.34 -10.80 8.46
N LEU A 186 17.18 -11.41 8.24
CA LEU A 186 15.90 -10.91 8.77
C LEU A 186 15.86 -10.96 10.30
N ALA A 187 16.35 -12.04 10.91
CA ALA A 187 16.44 -12.17 12.37
C ALA A 187 17.33 -11.08 12.97
N ASP A 188 18.48 -10.82 12.34
CA ASP A 188 19.40 -9.77 12.78
C ASP A 188 18.80 -8.37 12.62
N ALA A 189 18.00 -8.13 11.58
CA ALA A 189 17.27 -6.87 11.43
C ALA A 189 16.23 -6.67 12.54
N ILE A 190 15.43 -7.70 12.87
CA ILE A 190 14.45 -7.63 13.96
C ILE A 190 15.13 -7.45 15.32
N LYS A 191 16.23 -8.17 15.59
CA LYS A 191 17.02 -7.99 16.82
C LYS A 191 17.52 -6.55 16.96
N GLN A 192 17.97 -5.93 15.88
CA GLN A 192 18.39 -4.52 15.89
C GLN A 192 17.24 -3.56 16.14
N LEU A 193 16.07 -3.77 15.51
CA LEU A 193 14.88 -2.96 15.79
C LEU A 193 14.47 -3.05 17.26
N ARG A 194 14.49 -4.25 17.83
CA ARG A 194 14.12 -4.49 19.23
C ARG A 194 15.06 -3.86 20.26
N GLN A 195 16.24 -3.38 19.87
CA GLN A 195 17.10 -2.59 20.75
C GLN A 195 16.49 -1.21 21.08
N PHE A 196 15.59 -0.72 20.23
CA PHE A 196 14.85 0.51 20.47
C PHE A 196 13.56 0.19 21.21
N THR A 197 13.45 0.70 22.43
CA THR A 197 12.26 0.52 23.27
C THR A 197 11.64 1.87 23.63
N ALA A 198 10.35 1.82 23.94
CA ALA A 198 9.59 2.94 24.50
C ALA A 198 8.83 2.47 25.75
N PRO A 199 8.48 3.39 26.67
CA PRO A 199 7.69 3.03 27.85
C PRO A 199 6.25 2.64 27.53
N VAL A 200 5.74 3.01 26.34
CA VAL A 200 4.35 2.85 25.91
C VAL A 200 4.26 2.63 24.40
N ALA A 201 3.10 2.19 23.92
CA ALA A 201 2.83 2.12 22.48
C ALA A 201 2.70 3.53 21.88
N GLN A 202 3.49 3.82 20.83
CA GLN A 202 3.50 5.12 20.16
C GLN A 202 4.31 5.10 18.85
N LYS A 203 4.13 6.11 18.02
CA LYS A 203 5.00 6.44 16.89
C LYS A 203 6.35 6.96 17.38
N VAL A 204 7.35 7.04 16.50
CA VAL A 204 8.70 7.52 16.86
C VAL A 204 8.75 9.00 17.26
N ASP A 205 7.74 9.78 16.86
CA ASP A 205 7.55 11.17 17.29
C ASP A 205 6.73 11.29 18.60
N GLY A 206 6.29 10.17 19.19
CA GLY A 206 5.50 10.10 20.43
C GLY A 206 3.99 10.21 20.25
N SER A 207 3.50 10.38 19.02
CA SER A 207 2.07 10.43 18.71
C SER A 207 1.43 9.03 18.67
N PRO A 208 0.09 8.90 18.80
CA PRO A 208 -0.58 7.59 18.87
C PRO A 208 -0.50 6.81 17.55
N LEU A 209 -0.40 5.48 17.66
CA LEU A 209 -0.45 4.57 16.50
C LEU A 209 -1.89 4.35 16.04
N ASP A 210 -2.08 4.22 14.72
CA ASP A 210 -3.33 3.70 14.17
C ASP A 210 -3.52 2.23 14.55
N ASP A 211 -4.74 1.86 14.96
CA ASP A 211 -5.04 0.47 15.28
C ASP A 211 -5.30 -0.32 14.00
N ILE A 212 -4.24 -0.93 13.49
CA ILE A 212 -4.22 -1.84 12.35
C ILE A 212 -4.29 -3.32 12.75
N LEU A 213 -4.39 -3.59 14.06
CA LEU A 213 -4.25 -4.92 14.64
C LEU A 213 -5.60 -5.48 15.08
N ILE A 214 -6.30 -4.75 15.94
CA ILE A 214 -7.56 -5.18 16.57
C ILE A 214 -8.72 -4.40 15.98
N ALA A 215 -8.73 -3.10 16.22
CA ALA A 215 -9.84 -2.22 15.88
C ALA A 215 -9.82 -1.74 14.42
N SER A 216 -9.36 -2.61 13.51
CA SER A 216 -9.39 -2.34 12.07
C SER A 216 -10.82 -2.47 11.56
N CYS A 217 -11.33 -1.44 10.89
CA CYS A 217 -12.64 -1.49 10.23
C CYS A 217 -12.49 -2.05 8.81
N TRP A 218 -12.29 -1.16 7.82
CA TRP A 218 -12.25 -1.52 6.41
C TRP A 218 -10.84 -1.69 5.84
N THR A 219 -9.83 -1.23 6.56
CA THR A 219 -8.43 -1.30 6.18
C THR A 219 -7.59 -1.74 7.38
N LYS A 220 -6.59 -2.58 7.13
CA LYS A 220 -5.56 -2.98 8.10
C LYS A 220 -4.29 -2.15 7.94
N ARG A 221 -4.44 -0.89 7.54
CA ARG A 221 -3.37 0.06 7.26
C ARG A 221 -3.80 1.45 7.70
N PRO A 222 -2.86 2.31 8.12
CA PRO A 222 -3.19 3.68 8.47
C PRO A 222 -3.80 4.44 7.28
N PRO A 223 -4.73 5.37 7.53
CA PRO A 223 -5.41 5.61 8.80
C PRO A 223 -6.39 4.51 9.13
N THR A 224 -6.61 4.31 10.43
CA THR A 224 -7.78 3.56 10.91
C THR A 224 -8.64 4.45 11.79
N CYS A 225 -9.88 4.01 12.02
CA CYS A 225 -10.86 4.75 12.81
C CYS A 225 -10.50 4.85 14.29
N LYS A 226 -9.60 3.99 14.76
CA LYS A 226 -9.22 3.83 16.16
C LYS A 226 -7.71 3.90 16.28
N LYS A 227 -7.24 4.24 17.48
CA LYS A 227 -5.82 4.28 17.81
C LYS A 227 -5.51 3.16 18.80
N ILE A 228 -4.28 2.66 18.75
CA ILE A 228 -3.75 1.78 19.80
C ILE A 228 -3.57 2.62 21.06
N GLY A 229 -4.09 2.15 22.19
CA GLY A 229 -3.88 2.80 23.49
C GLY A 229 -2.43 2.71 23.94
N ARG A 230 -1.96 3.64 24.78
CA ARG A 230 -0.54 3.67 25.20
C ARG A 230 -0.16 2.43 26.01
N THR A 231 -1.14 1.81 26.66
CA THR A 231 -1.03 0.54 27.38
C THR A 231 -2.10 -0.44 26.91
N ALA A 232 -1.95 -1.72 27.26
CA ALA A 232 -2.98 -2.74 27.05
C ALA A 232 -4.37 -2.33 27.59
N ASP A 233 -4.38 -1.75 28.80
CA ASP A 233 -5.62 -1.28 29.44
C ASP A 233 -6.25 -0.12 28.69
N GLU A 234 -5.46 0.90 28.33
CA GLU A 234 -5.94 2.03 27.53
C GLU A 234 -6.44 1.59 26.16
N TRP A 235 -5.82 0.57 25.58
CA TRP A 235 -6.17 0.08 24.25
C TRP A 235 -7.55 -0.57 24.27
N LEU A 236 -7.81 -1.49 25.21
CA LEU A 236 -9.13 -2.10 25.34
C LEU A 236 -10.20 -1.10 25.79
N GLU A 237 -9.85 -0.15 26.67
CA GLU A 237 -10.79 0.86 27.10
C GLU A 237 -11.23 1.78 25.95
N GLY A 238 -10.32 2.10 25.01
CA GLY A 238 -10.61 2.91 23.83
C GLY A 238 -11.61 2.27 22.84
N ILE A 239 -11.89 0.98 22.99
CA ILE A 239 -12.84 0.21 22.17
C ILE A 239 -13.86 -0.57 23.00
N ALA A 240 -14.03 -0.19 24.27
CA ALA A 240 -14.80 -0.99 25.24
C ALA A 240 -16.28 -1.09 24.88
N ASP A 241 -16.87 -0.03 24.32
CA ASP A 241 -18.28 -0.04 23.90
C ASP A 241 -18.52 -1.03 22.75
N GLU A 242 -17.63 -1.04 21.75
CA GLU A 242 -17.65 -1.99 20.65
C GLU A 242 -17.47 -3.42 21.16
N LEU A 243 -16.49 -3.65 22.04
CA LEU A 243 -16.25 -4.96 22.62
C LEU A 243 -17.45 -5.46 23.44
N ARG A 244 -18.10 -4.61 24.24
CA ARG A 244 -19.31 -4.99 25.01
C ARG A 244 -20.48 -5.37 24.11
N VAL A 245 -20.72 -4.62 23.03
CA VAL A 245 -21.76 -4.97 22.04
C VAL A 245 -21.40 -6.28 21.35
N GLY A 246 -20.14 -6.44 20.94
CA GLY A 246 -19.63 -7.69 20.35
C GLY A 246 -19.83 -8.90 21.24
N LEU A 247 -19.49 -8.78 22.52
CA LEU A 247 -19.67 -9.84 23.53
C LEU A 247 -21.14 -10.18 23.75
N SER A 248 -22.03 -9.18 23.80
CA SER A 248 -23.48 -9.43 23.86
C SER A 248 -23.97 -10.27 22.68
N MET A 249 -23.47 -9.99 21.47
CA MET A 249 -23.81 -10.74 20.25
C MET A 249 -23.25 -12.17 20.29
N ILE A 250 -21.99 -12.34 20.68
CA ILE A 250 -21.34 -13.66 20.81
C ILE A 250 -22.10 -14.55 21.80
N HIS A 251 -22.42 -14.00 22.98
CA HIS A 251 -23.09 -14.73 24.05
C HIS A 251 -24.62 -14.74 23.94
N LYS A 252 -25.18 -14.06 22.94
CA LYS A 252 -26.63 -13.92 22.72
C LYS A 252 -27.37 -13.50 23.99
N THR A 253 -26.82 -12.52 24.71
CA THR A 253 -27.30 -12.10 26.03
C THR A 253 -27.47 -10.60 26.10
N LYS A 254 -28.49 -10.15 26.83
CA LYS A 254 -28.72 -8.75 27.18
C LYS A 254 -28.38 -8.43 28.64
N ASP A 255 -27.91 -9.42 29.40
CA ASP A 255 -27.56 -9.25 30.81
C ASP A 255 -26.28 -8.40 30.92
N PRO A 256 -26.37 -7.15 31.45
CA PRO A 256 -25.21 -6.27 31.55
C PRO A 256 -24.15 -6.80 32.51
N VAL A 257 -24.53 -7.59 33.52
CA VAL A 257 -23.58 -8.18 34.47
C VAL A 257 -22.74 -9.24 33.78
N LEU A 258 -23.36 -10.11 32.97
CA LEU A 258 -22.63 -11.12 32.19
C LEU A 258 -21.73 -10.48 31.14
N VAL A 259 -22.22 -9.48 30.40
CA VAL A 259 -21.41 -8.77 29.39
C VAL A 259 -20.20 -8.11 30.04
N GLU A 260 -20.39 -7.41 31.17
CA GLU A 260 -19.28 -6.79 31.88
C GLU A 260 -18.30 -7.83 32.45
N THR A 261 -18.80 -8.95 32.99
CA THR A 261 -17.95 -10.07 33.43
C THR A 261 -17.07 -10.57 32.27
N LYS A 262 -17.64 -10.74 31.08
CA LYS A 262 -16.90 -11.16 29.89
C LYS A 262 -15.91 -10.11 29.39
N TYR A 263 -16.26 -8.83 29.47
CA TYR A 263 -15.31 -7.75 29.15
C TYR A 263 -14.12 -7.73 30.12
N GLN A 264 -14.36 -7.92 31.43
CA GLN A 264 -13.29 -8.01 32.42
C GLN A 264 -12.43 -9.28 32.21
N GLU A 265 -13.02 -10.41 31.80
CA GLU A 265 -12.26 -11.61 31.38
C GLU A 265 -11.35 -11.32 30.17
N LEU A 266 -11.86 -10.63 29.13
CA LEU A 266 -11.04 -10.22 27.98
C LEU A 266 -9.87 -9.35 28.43
N LYS A 267 -10.13 -8.35 29.27
CA LYS A 267 -9.11 -7.42 29.76
C LYS A 267 -8.05 -8.11 30.62
N ALA A 268 -8.46 -9.01 31.50
CA ALA A 268 -7.54 -9.74 32.37
C ALA A 268 -6.63 -10.71 31.59
N ASN A 269 -7.12 -11.29 30.50
CA ASN A 269 -6.37 -12.23 29.67
C ASN A 269 -5.59 -11.57 28.54
N PHE A 270 -5.86 -10.31 28.22
CA PHE A 270 -5.21 -9.64 27.10
C PHE A 270 -3.69 -9.57 27.31
N PRO A 271 -2.88 -9.86 26.27
CA PRO A 271 -1.43 -9.94 26.46
C PRO A 271 -0.85 -8.61 26.92
N LYS A 272 0.08 -8.69 27.87
CA LYS A 272 0.82 -7.51 28.32
C LYS A 272 1.59 -6.88 27.15
N GLY A 273 1.63 -5.55 27.17
CA GLY A 273 2.27 -4.78 26.10
C GLY A 273 3.80 -4.73 26.23
N GLU A 274 4.30 -4.65 27.47
CA GLU A 274 5.70 -4.38 27.75
C GLU A 274 6.62 -5.59 27.47
N PRO A 275 7.85 -5.36 26.97
CA PRO A 275 8.38 -4.08 26.51
C PRO A 275 7.77 -3.65 25.17
N TYR A 276 7.58 -2.34 24.98
CA TYR A 276 7.21 -1.81 23.66
C TYR A 276 8.47 -1.62 22.84
N THR A 277 8.58 -2.35 21.74
CA THR A 277 9.76 -2.41 20.88
C THR A 277 9.47 -1.81 19.52
N LEU A 278 10.48 -1.19 18.90
CA LEU A 278 10.34 -0.73 17.52
C LEU A 278 10.06 -1.92 16.61
N THR A 279 8.96 -1.84 15.89
CA THR A 279 8.31 -2.92 15.14
C THR A 279 7.95 -2.36 13.77
N HIS A 280 8.25 -3.11 12.70
CA HIS A 280 7.88 -2.75 11.33
C HIS A 280 6.38 -2.88 11.11
N ALA A 281 5.74 -3.89 11.72
CA ALA A 281 4.30 -4.17 11.67
C ALA A 281 3.73 -4.55 10.29
N ASP A 282 4.59 -4.65 9.27
CA ASP A 282 4.27 -5.18 7.93
C ASP A 282 5.48 -5.91 7.33
N PHE A 283 6.12 -6.72 8.16
CA PHE A 283 7.35 -7.43 7.81
C PHE A 283 7.05 -8.67 6.95
N ASN A 284 6.76 -8.43 5.67
CA ASN A 284 6.42 -9.46 4.68
C ASN A 284 7.46 -9.51 3.54
N PHE A 285 7.56 -10.63 2.82
CA PHE A 285 8.58 -10.81 1.78
C PHE A 285 8.45 -9.86 0.58
N SER A 286 7.28 -9.29 0.34
CA SER A 286 7.11 -8.27 -0.71
C SER A 286 7.72 -6.92 -0.33
N ASN A 287 8.01 -6.72 0.96
CA ASN A 287 8.70 -5.55 1.50
C ASN A 287 10.23 -5.76 1.67
N ILE A 288 10.76 -6.90 1.19
CA ILE A 288 12.18 -7.23 1.26
C ILE A 288 12.76 -7.30 -0.17
N ILE A 289 13.75 -6.46 -0.46
CA ILE A 289 14.48 -6.47 -1.74
C ILE A 289 15.81 -7.19 -1.56
N VAL A 290 16.10 -8.14 -2.44
CA VAL A 290 17.29 -8.99 -2.37
C VAL A 290 18.06 -9.03 -3.69
N LYS A 291 19.38 -9.15 -3.58
CA LYS A 291 20.31 -9.35 -4.70
C LYS A 291 21.53 -10.13 -4.19
N ASP A 292 22.03 -11.07 -4.99
CA ASP A 292 23.28 -11.80 -4.72
C ASP A 292 23.38 -12.28 -3.25
N ASP A 293 22.36 -13.03 -2.80
CA ASP A 293 22.27 -13.65 -1.47
C ASP A 293 22.19 -12.66 -0.28
N LYS A 294 21.98 -11.37 -0.57
CA LYS A 294 21.92 -10.29 0.42
C LYS A 294 20.59 -9.53 0.37
N ILE A 295 20.13 -9.09 1.55
CA ILE A 295 19.05 -8.09 1.66
C ILE A 295 19.62 -6.71 1.34
N GLU A 296 19.09 -6.10 0.28
CA GLU A 296 19.48 -4.79 -0.21
C GLU A 296 18.61 -3.66 0.37
N ALA A 297 17.34 -3.93 0.67
CA ALA A 297 16.48 -2.99 1.36
C ALA A 297 15.28 -3.66 2.04
N ILE A 298 14.89 -3.11 3.19
CA ILE A 298 13.59 -3.29 3.82
C ILE A 298 12.81 -1.98 3.61
N ILE A 299 11.60 -2.07 3.06
CA ILE A 299 10.79 -0.94 2.60
C ILE A 299 9.39 -0.97 3.24
N ASP A 300 8.63 0.10 3.03
CA ASP A 300 7.23 0.24 3.47
C ASP A 300 7.05 0.29 4.99
N TRP A 301 7.68 1.29 5.61
CA TRP A 301 7.69 1.56 7.04
C TRP A 301 6.45 2.35 7.50
N GLU A 302 5.40 2.46 6.67
CA GLU A 302 4.20 3.26 6.95
C GLU A 302 3.45 2.81 8.21
N MET A 303 3.61 1.55 8.61
CA MET A 303 2.98 0.97 9.79
C MET A 303 3.88 0.92 11.02
N ALA A 304 5.16 1.26 10.87
CA ALA A 304 6.15 0.99 11.90
C ALA A 304 6.04 1.94 13.10
N GLY A 305 6.45 1.48 14.27
CA GLY A 305 6.35 2.22 15.53
C GLY A 305 6.75 1.38 16.73
N TYR A 306 6.54 1.89 17.94
CA TYR A 306 6.72 1.14 19.17
C TYR A 306 5.44 0.38 19.50
N TYR A 307 5.46 -0.93 19.30
CA TYR A 307 4.35 -1.83 19.55
C TYR A 307 4.70 -2.81 20.66
N PRO A 308 3.71 -3.49 21.27
CA PRO A 308 3.99 -4.63 22.12
C PRO A 308 4.97 -5.63 21.49
N TRP A 309 5.86 -6.21 22.30
CA TRP A 309 6.93 -7.11 21.84
C TRP A 309 6.45 -8.24 20.91
N TRP A 310 5.20 -8.69 21.11
CA TRP A 310 4.59 -9.81 20.39
C TRP A 310 4.03 -9.45 19.01
N VAL A 311 3.86 -8.15 18.68
CA VAL A 311 3.12 -7.72 17.48
C VAL A 311 3.78 -8.17 16.19
N GLU A 312 5.10 -8.06 16.06
CA GLU A 312 5.79 -8.47 14.83
C GLU A 312 5.60 -9.97 14.54
N ARG A 313 5.73 -10.82 15.57
CA ARG A 313 5.49 -12.26 15.47
C ARG A 313 4.05 -12.57 15.14
N TRP A 314 3.13 -11.96 15.88
CA TRP A 314 1.69 -12.11 15.66
C TRP A 314 1.30 -11.76 14.22
N ARG A 315 1.78 -10.61 13.71
CA ARG A 315 1.54 -10.16 12.33
C ARG A 315 2.14 -11.11 11.29
N SER A 316 3.34 -11.64 11.52
CA SER A 316 3.95 -12.61 10.61
C SER A 316 3.11 -13.88 10.47
N LEU A 317 2.48 -14.35 11.56
CA LEU A 317 1.68 -15.59 11.57
C LEU A 317 0.30 -15.43 10.93
N ILE A 318 -0.38 -14.31 11.17
CA ILE A 318 -1.77 -14.11 10.71
C ILE A 318 -1.88 -13.34 9.39
N GLY A 319 -0.85 -12.56 9.05
CA GLY A 319 -0.79 -11.67 7.90
C GLY A 319 0.16 -12.14 6.80
N GLY A 320 0.93 -13.20 7.07
CA GLY A 320 1.86 -13.80 6.13
C GLY A 320 1.17 -14.34 4.87
N ASN A 321 1.84 -14.22 3.73
CA ASN A 321 1.53 -15.02 2.56
C ASN A 321 2.05 -16.45 2.81
N TYR A 322 1.47 -17.48 2.17
CA TYR A 322 1.83 -18.89 2.39
C TYR A 322 3.35 -19.18 2.38
N GLN A 323 4.13 -18.37 1.66
CA GLN A 323 5.58 -18.46 1.53
C GLN A 323 6.34 -18.13 2.83
N SER A 324 5.88 -17.16 3.63
CA SER A 324 6.57 -16.81 4.88
C SER A 324 6.46 -17.90 5.95
N ASN A 325 5.39 -18.69 5.92
CA ASN A 325 5.12 -19.74 6.91
C ASN A 325 6.23 -20.81 6.99
N GLU A 326 6.97 -21.03 5.90
CA GLU A 326 8.08 -22.00 5.88
C GLU A 326 9.20 -21.66 6.87
N ILE A 327 9.46 -20.37 7.11
CA ILE A 327 10.60 -19.94 7.94
C ILE A 327 10.20 -19.23 9.23
N ILE A 328 8.95 -18.80 9.37
CA ILE A 328 8.48 -18.01 10.52
C ILE A 328 8.86 -18.69 11.84
N ASP A 329 8.57 -19.98 12.02
CA ASP A 329 8.86 -20.69 13.27
C ASP A 329 10.36 -20.67 13.60
N SER A 330 11.19 -20.98 12.60
CA SER A 330 12.64 -21.00 12.76
C SER A 330 13.26 -19.61 12.93
N LEU A 331 12.66 -18.58 12.32
CA LEU A 331 13.08 -17.18 12.44
C LEU A 331 12.86 -16.71 13.88
N TRP A 332 11.67 -16.96 14.44
CA TRP A 332 11.34 -16.55 15.80
C TRP A 332 12.13 -17.32 16.86
N ALA A 333 12.46 -18.59 16.59
CA ALA A 333 13.38 -19.35 17.44
C ALA A 333 14.77 -18.68 17.53
N ASP A 334 15.28 -18.09 16.44
CA ASP A 334 16.60 -17.45 16.41
C ASP A 334 16.61 -16.04 17.02
N ILE A 335 15.47 -15.33 17.04
CA ILE A 335 15.36 -13.95 17.57
C ILE A 335 15.43 -13.93 19.10
N GLY A 336 14.86 -14.92 19.77
CA GLY A 336 15.01 -15.11 21.22
C GLY A 336 13.79 -15.74 21.89
N PHE A 337 14.06 -16.45 23.00
CA PHE A 337 13.12 -17.16 23.88
C PHE A 337 12.17 -16.24 24.67
N GLU A 338 11.41 -15.35 24.03
CA GLU A 338 10.31 -14.68 24.74
C GLU A 338 9.29 -15.72 25.21
N MET A 339 9.01 -16.69 24.33
CA MET A 339 8.25 -17.91 24.60
C MET A 339 8.32 -18.86 23.39
N ASP A 340 8.27 -20.18 23.64
CA ASP A 340 8.14 -21.18 22.57
C ASP A 340 6.82 -21.01 21.79
N GLU A 341 6.68 -21.68 20.64
CA GLU A 341 5.48 -21.57 19.80
C GLU A 341 4.19 -21.96 20.51
N ALA A 342 4.19 -23.05 21.29
CA ALA A 342 2.97 -23.48 21.98
C ALA A 342 2.56 -22.45 23.04
N THR A 343 3.53 -21.92 23.78
CA THR A 343 3.30 -20.85 24.76
C THR A 343 2.85 -19.55 24.06
N PHE A 344 3.42 -19.16 22.92
CA PHE A 344 2.97 -17.98 22.16
C PHE A 344 1.54 -18.12 21.65
N GLN A 345 1.19 -19.30 21.14
CA GLN A 345 -0.17 -19.61 20.71
C GLN A 345 -1.16 -19.44 21.88
N HIS A 346 -0.82 -19.97 23.06
CA HIS A 346 -1.70 -19.90 24.23
C HIS A 346 -1.78 -18.49 24.83
N GLU A 347 -0.64 -17.86 25.10
CA GLU A 347 -0.56 -16.61 25.87
C GLU A 347 -0.88 -15.37 25.03
N VAL A 348 -0.66 -15.42 23.71
CA VAL A 348 -0.89 -14.28 22.80
C VAL A 348 -2.03 -14.55 21.84
N ILE A 349 -1.92 -15.58 20.99
CA ILE A 349 -2.88 -15.78 19.88
C ILE A 349 -4.28 -16.06 20.42
N MET A 350 -4.41 -17.02 21.34
CA MET A 350 -5.69 -17.40 21.95
C MET A 350 -6.30 -16.31 22.83
N ASN A 351 -5.50 -15.37 23.31
CA ASN A 351 -5.97 -14.24 24.14
C ASN A 351 -6.34 -13.00 23.33
N VAL A 352 -5.71 -12.77 22.17
CA VAL A 352 -6.10 -11.69 21.23
C VAL A 352 -7.33 -12.08 20.41
N ALA A 353 -7.48 -13.36 20.03
CA ALA A 353 -8.56 -13.82 19.16
C ALA A 353 -9.98 -13.51 19.67
N PRO A 354 -10.32 -13.68 20.97
CA PRO A 354 -11.64 -13.30 21.49
C PRO A 354 -11.92 -11.79 21.42
N VAL A 355 -10.88 -10.95 21.57
CA VAL A 355 -11.02 -9.48 21.42
C VAL A 355 -11.33 -9.12 19.97
N LEU A 356 -10.60 -9.72 19.02
CA LEU A 356 -10.89 -9.58 17.60
C LEU A 356 -12.30 -10.04 17.25
N GLN A 357 -12.72 -11.19 17.76
CA GLN A 357 -14.05 -11.73 17.49
C GLN A 357 -15.15 -10.79 18.00
N ALA A 358 -14.98 -10.22 19.21
CA ALA A 358 -15.91 -9.24 19.76
C ALA A 358 -15.94 -7.96 18.90
N TRP A 359 -14.78 -7.43 18.52
CA TRP A 359 -14.69 -6.29 17.61
C TRP A 359 -15.41 -6.57 16.29
N GLU A 360 -15.16 -7.70 15.64
CA GLU A 360 -15.79 -8.08 14.37
C GLU A 360 -17.33 -8.19 14.48
N GLN A 361 -17.85 -8.71 15.60
CA GLN A 361 -19.31 -8.74 15.82
C GLN A 361 -19.90 -7.34 15.98
N SER A 362 -19.15 -6.41 16.56
CA SER A 362 -19.61 -5.02 16.74
C SER A 362 -19.76 -4.26 15.41
N MET A 363 -19.07 -4.67 14.34
CA MET A 363 -19.07 -3.98 13.04
C MET A 363 -20.44 -3.90 12.36
N GLN A 364 -21.41 -4.71 12.77
CA GLN A 364 -22.80 -4.60 12.30
C GLN A 364 -23.48 -3.31 12.79
N HIS A 365 -22.95 -2.70 13.84
CA HIS A 365 -23.44 -1.46 14.44
C HIS A 365 -22.59 -0.23 14.09
N THR A 366 -21.60 -0.41 13.21
CA THR A 366 -20.70 0.67 12.80
C THR A 366 -21.04 1.16 11.39
N ASN A 367 -21.19 2.47 11.25
CA ASN A 367 -21.37 3.14 9.99
C ASN A 367 -20.19 4.05 9.68
N HIS A 368 -19.85 4.16 8.39
CA HIS A 368 -18.83 5.06 7.88
C HIS A 368 -19.43 5.87 6.73
N PRO A 369 -20.15 6.97 7.03
CA PRO A 369 -20.81 7.78 6.01
C PRO A 369 -19.83 8.22 4.92
N GLY A 370 -20.25 8.14 3.66
CA GLY A 370 -19.44 8.58 2.52
C GLY A 370 -18.20 7.73 2.22
N TYR A 371 -17.93 6.66 2.98
CA TYR A 371 -16.73 5.84 2.82
C TYR A 371 -16.59 5.20 1.44
N GLN A 372 -17.71 4.83 0.81
CA GLN A 372 -17.75 4.26 -0.54
C GLN A 372 -18.00 5.30 -1.64
N SER A 373 -18.22 6.56 -1.28
CA SER A 373 -18.43 7.63 -2.24
C SER A 373 -17.13 7.96 -2.97
N GLY A 374 -17.24 8.56 -4.15
CA GLY A 374 -16.09 8.91 -4.96
C GLY A 374 -16.47 9.56 -6.28
N TRP A 375 -15.45 9.90 -7.05
CA TRP A 375 -15.57 10.47 -8.39
C TRP A 375 -15.26 9.40 -9.43
N GLU A 376 -16.21 9.16 -10.34
CA GLU A 376 -15.98 8.27 -11.47
C GLU A 376 -15.05 8.93 -12.48
N ARG A 377 -14.14 8.12 -13.03
CA ARG A 377 -13.27 8.54 -14.12
C ARG A 377 -14.07 8.54 -15.43
N PRO A 378 -13.76 9.46 -16.37
CA PRO A 378 -14.37 9.46 -17.68
C PRO A 378 -14.25 8.09 -18.41
N PRO A 379 -15.16 7.81 -19.36
CA PRO A 379 -15.04 6.67 -20.26
C PRO A 379 -13.69 6.68 -21.00
N PHE A 380 -13.09 5.51 -21.18
CA PHE A 380 -11.84 5.34 -21.94
C PHE A 380 -12.10 4.98 -23.41
N CYS A 381 -13.21 4.28 -23.68
CA CYS A 381 -13.70 3.98 -25.02
C CYS A 381 -15.23 3.99 -25.02
N GLU A 382 -15.83 4.06 -26.22
CA GLU A 382 -17.28 3.87 -26.43
C GLU A 382 -17.80 2.54 -25.85
N CYS A 383 -16.93 1.54 -25.71
CA CYS A 383 -17.23 0.24 -25.16
C CYS A 383 -17.26 0.17 -23.63
N HIS A 384 -16.70 1.16 -22.92
CA HIS A 384 -16.55 1.16 -21.47
C HIS A 384 -16.91 2.53 -20.92
N ASN A 385 -18.18 2.67 -20.54
CA ASN A 385 -18.79 3.93 -20.07
C ASN A 385 -18.26 4.43 -18.72
N TRP A 386 -17.37 3.68 -18.07
CA TRP A 386 -16.63 4.08 -16.86
C TRP A 386 -15.37 3.21 -16.74
N THR A 387 -14.31 3.75 -16.13
CA THR A 387 -12.99 3.07 -16.09
C THR A 387 -12.31 3.01 -14.72
N GLY A 388 -12.84 3.72 -13.73
CA GLY A 388 -12.32 3.70 -12.37
C GLY A 388 -13.03 4.70 -11.47
N ILE A 389 -12.74 4.65 -10.18
CA ILE A 389 -13.27 5.55 -9.17
C ILE A 389 -12.13 6.09 -8.30
N ILE A 390 -12.14 7.39 -8.02
CA ILE A 390 -11.35 8.01 -6.97
C ILE A 390 -12.24 8.05 -5.74
N GLN A 391 -12.00 7.18 -4.76
CA GLN A 391 -12.86 7.10 -3.59
C GLN A 391 -12.52 8.21 -2.59
N CYS A 392 -13.51 8.80 -1.93
CA CYS A 392 -13.31 9.86 -0.92
C CYS A 392 -12.36 9.41 0.19
N ARG A 393 -12.44 8.11 0.56
CA ARG A 393 -11.52 7.50 1.54
C ARG A 393 -10.05 7.53 1.14
N GLU A 394 -9.71 7.93 -0.09
CA GLU A 394 -8.35 8.07 -0.63
C GLU A 394 -7.90 9.55 -0.75
N LEU A 395 -8.74 10.53 -0.38
CA LEU A 395 -8.48 11.99 -0.60
C LEU A 395 -8.07 12.83 0.62
N GLY A 396 -7.97 12.21 1.77
CA GLY A 396 -7.37 12.75 3.00
C GLY A 396 -8.37 13.09 4.08
N ASP A 397 -9.65 12.93 3.75
CA ASP A 397 -10.72 13.15 4.70
C ASP A 397 -10.66 12.08 5.81
N PRO A 398 -10.77 12.49 7.08
CA PRO A 398 -10.83 11.55 8.18
C PRO A 398 -12.04 10.64 8.01
N ILE A 399 -11.82 9.34 8.17
CA ILE A 399 -12.89 8.36 8.12
C ILE A 399 -13.73 8.53 9.39
N GLU A 400 -14.94 9.08 9.24
CA GLU A 400 -15.87 9.16 10.36
C GLU A 400 -16.32 7.75 10.77
N HIS A 401 -16.18 7.45 12.06
CA HIS A 401 -16.58 6.18 12.66
C HIS A 401 -17.78 6.42 13.56
N ILE A 402 -18.96 6.06 13.06
CA ILE A 402 -20.21 6.20 13.81
C ILE A 402 -20.57 4.83 14.37
N PHE A 403 -20.38 4.66 15.68
CA PHE A 403 -20.83 3.47 16.39
C PHE A 403 -22.21 3.69 16.99
N ASN A 404 -23.22 3.01 16.43
CA ASN A 404 -24.60 3.10 16.88
C ASN A 404 -24.85 2.07 17.98
N LYS A 405 -24.53 2.43 19.22
CA LYS A 405 -24.80 1.59 20.39
C LYS A 405 -26.31 1.28 20.44
N PRO A 406 -26.72 0.00 20.43
CA PRO A 406 -28.13 -0.33 20.49
C PRO A 406 -28.75 0.15 21.81
N ASP A 407 -29.88 0.87 21.75
CA ASP A 407 -30.67 1.25 22.94
C ASP A 407 -31.12 0.02 23.75
N THR A 408 -31.28 -1.12 23.06
CA THR A 408 -31.42 -2.45 23.63
C THR A 408 -30.57 -3.42 22.81
N LEU A 409 -29.69 -4.17 23.48
CA LEU A 409 -28.88 -5.21 22.84
C LEU A 409 -29.78 -6.20 22.05
N PRO A 410 -29.37 -6.69 20.87
CA PRO A 410 -30.30 -7.26 19.90
C PRO A 410 -30.98 -8.55 20.37
N GLY A 411 -32.28 -8.58 20.17
CA GLY A 411 -33.15 -9.73 20.20
C GLY A 411 -34.45 -9.24 19.60
N GLU A 412 -34.76 -9.76 18.41
CA GLU A 412 -35.87 -9.45 17.48
C GLU A 412 -35.49 -8.54 16.28
N ASP A 413 -35.36 -9.20 15.12
CA ASP A 413 -35.70 -8.72 13.76
C ASP A 413 -34.71 -8.22 12.69
N THR A 414 -33.38 -8.43 12.79
CA THR A 414 -32.54 -8.38 11.57
C THR A 414 -31.41 -9.40 11.55
N ALA A 415 -31.74 -10.67 11.32
CA ALA A 415 -30.79 -11.54 10.60
C ALA A 415 -30.77 -11.05 9.15
N LEU A 416 -29.87 -10.12 8.82
CA LEU A 416 -29.70 -9.62 7.46
C LEU A 416 -29.19 -10.77 6.57
N PRO A 417 -29.95 -11.19 5.53
CA PRO A 417 -29.56 -12.26 4.60
C PRO A 417 -28.20 -12.03 3.91
N TYR A 418 -27.72 -10.78 3.90
CA TYR A 418 -26.52 -10.33 3.19
C TYR A 418 -25.20 -10.96 3.69
N LEU A 419 -25.04 -11.18 5.01
CA LEU A 419 -23.81 -11.79 5.55
C LEU A 419 -23.78 -13.31 5.35
N GLU A 420 -24.94 -13.95 5.32
CA GLU A 420 -25.07 -15.37 4.99
C GLU A 420 -24.85 -15.59 3.49
N GLU A 421 -25.33 -14.66 2.65
CA GLU A 421 -25.07 -14.63 1.20
C GLU A 421 -23.59 -14.38 0.87
N LEU A 422 -22.90 -13.48 1.59
CA LEU A 422 -21.44 -13.27 1.44
C LEU A 422 -20.62 -14.50 1.88
N ARG A 423 -21.03 -15.16 2.97
CA ARG A 423 -20.40 -16.41 3.43
C ARG A 423 -20.66 -17.56 2.45
N ASN A 424 -21.83 -17.62 1.82
CA ASN A 424 -22.17 -18.62 0.82
C ASN A 424 -21.41 -18.37 -0.50
N ARG A 425 -21.28 -17.12 -0.96
CA ARG A 425 -20.46 -16.76 -2.14
C ARG A 425 -18.97 -17.09 -1.95
N GLN A 426 -18.43 -16.90 -0.75
CA GLN A 426 -17.06 -17.30 -0.41
C GLN A 426 -16.86 -18.82 -0.30
N ARG A 427 -17.92 -19.58 0.01
CA ARG A 427 -17.90 -21.05 0.06
C ARG A 427 -18.09 -21.68 -1.32
N GLU A 428 -18.91 -21.07 -2.18
CA GLU A 428 -19.17 -21.51 -3.55
C GLU A 428 -17.98 -21.23 -4.49
N GLY A 429 -17.22 -20.15 -4.26
CA GLY A 429 -15.96 -19.88 -4.97
C GLY A 429 -14.81 -20.88 -4.73
N LYS A 430 -14.99 -21.87 -3.83
CA LYS A 430 -14.02 -22.95 -3.56
C LYS A 430 -14.47 -24.33 -4.01
N LYS A 431 -15.61 -24.47 -4.68
CA LYS A 431 -16.08 -25.75 -5.22
C LYS A 431 -16.53 -25.58 -6.68
N GLY A 432 -15.61 -25.74 -7.63
CA GLY A 432 -16.00 -25.83 -9.04
C GLY A 432 -14.87 -25.66 -10.06
N ALA A 433 -13.91 -26.59 -10.09
CA ALA A 433 -13.26 -26.99 -11.34
C ALA A 433 -12.85 -28.47 -11.19
N PRO A 434 -13.60 -29.43 -11.77
CA PRO A 434 -13.11 -30.79 -11.94
C PRO A 434 -11.99 -30.80 -12.98
N GLY A 435 -10.94 -31.57 -12.70
CA GLY A 435 -9.78 -31.69 -13.57
C GLY A 435 -10.13 -32.22 -14.95
N GLU A 436 -9.56 -31.58 -15.96
CA GLU A 436 -9.25 -32.21 -17.24
C GLU A 436 -7.85 -32.81 -17.13
N THR A 437 -7.80 -34.13 -17.03
CA THR A 437 -6.60 -34.94 -17.29
C THR A 437 -6.33 -34.89 -18.80
N TYR A 438 -5.10 -34.52 -19.16
CA TYR A 438 -4.56 -34.92 -20.46
C TYR A 438 -4.06 -36.36 -20.32
N GLU A 439 -4.60 -37.20 -21.23
CA GLU A 439 -4.49 -38.67 -21.39
C GLU A 439 -5.41 -39.54 -20.52
#